data_AF-A0A943MMT5-F1
#
_entry.id   AF-A0A943MMT5-F1
#
_cell.length_a   1.000
_cell.length_b   1.000
_cell.length_c   1.000
_cell.angle_alpha   90.00
_cell.angle_beta   90.00
_cell.angle_gamma   90.00
#
_symmetry.space_group_name_H-M   'P 1'
#
loop_
_entity.id
_entity.type
_entity.pdbx_description
1 polymer ?
#
loop_
_entity_poly.entity_id
_entity_poly.type
_entity_poly.pdbx_seq_one_letter_code
_entity_poly.pdbx_strand_id
1 'polypeptide(L)'
;IVNITADGYETLAPAGEDMKICAFLWTYYGYPTSTYEGMNVEVMRYRNGAVMARDEAEQVGIPELDYVAGIPDSGTPHAIGYSTESKTAFGRPFIKYTPTWQRSFMPENQDVRNKVAKLKQISVPELIKDKELLFVDDSIVRGTQLRETVEFLYGSGAKAVHMRSACPPIMFNCKYLNFSSNKSEMDLIARRVVQQLEGDEGQQHLEEYADASTERGKCLLKTICEDMGFDSLRYQSLEGMIEAIGIDPSKICTYCWNGKE
;
A
#
# COMPACT_ATOMS: atom_id res chain seq x y z
N ILE A 1 -18.65 23.86 -12.91
CA ILE A 1 -20.03 23.36 -13.07
C ILE A 1 -20.34 23.28 -14.56
N VAL A 2 -20.78 22.12 -15.05
CA VAL A 2 -21.16 21.91 -16.45
C VAL A 2 -22.65 21.57 -16.51
N ASN A 3 -23.40 22.27 -17.36
CA ASN A 3 -24.77 21.94 -17.70
C ASN A 3 -24.78 21.15 -19.00
N ILE A 4 -25.48 20.01 -19.02
CA ILE A 4 -25.56 19.11 -20.17
C ILE A 4 -27.03 18.95 -20.53
N THR A 5 -27.38 19.24 -21.78
CA THR A 5 -28.73 19.13 -22.34
C THR A 5 -28.73 18.15 -23.53
N ALA A 6 -29.89 17.89 -24.11
CA ALA A 6 -29.98 17.08 -25.33
C ALA A 6 -29.26 17.72 -26.53
N ASP A 7 -29.14 19.05 -26.55
CA ASP A 7 -28.58 19.81 -27.67
C ASP A 7 -27.09 20.15 -27.49
N GLY A 8 -26.51 19.91 -26.31
CA GLY A 8 -25.08 20.17 -26.06
C GLY A 8 -24.69 20.28 -24.59
N TYR A 9 -23.57 20.98 -24.33
CA TYR A 9 -23.11 21.28 -22.98
C TYR A 9 -22.58 22.72 -22.89
N GLU A 10 -22.68 23.32 -21.71
CA GLU A 10 -22.12 24.63 -21.40
C GLU A 10 -21.45 24.63 -20.02
N THR A 11 -20.36 25.38 -19.89
CA THR A 11 -19.69 25.59 -18.61
C THR A 11 -20.34 26.77 -17.89
N LEU A 12 -21.17 26.48 -16.89
CA LEU A 12 -21.83 27.51 -16.06
C LEU A 12 -20.85 28.21 -15.11
N ALA A 13 -19.85 27.47 -14.65
CA ALA A 13 -18.78 28.01 -13.81
C ALA A 13 -17.47 27.25 -14.10
N PRO A 14 -16.34 27.95 -14.33
CA PRO A 14 -15.05 27.31 -14.54
C PRO A 14 -14.60 26.56 -13.27
N ALA A 15 -13.57 25.72 -13.41
CA ALA A 15 -12.89 25.15 -12.25
C ALA A 15 -12.19 26.26 -11.45
N GLY A 16 -12.12 26.09 -10.12
CA GLY A 16 -11.29 26.95 -9.28
C GLY A 16 -9.79 26.71 -9.55
N GLU A 17 -8.96 27.66 -9.13
CA GLU A 17 -7.49 27.55 -9.29
C GLU A 17 -6.85 26.69 -8.18
N ASP A 18 -7.47 26.65 -7.00
CA ASP A 18 -7.04 25.83 -5.88
C ASP A 18 -7.49 24.37 -6.08
N MET A 19 -6.50 23.48 -6.20
CA MET A 19 -6.73 22.04 -6.34
C MET A 19 -6.01 21.27 -5.24
N LYS A 20 -6.68 20.25 -4.68
CA LYS A 20 -6.11 19.31 -3.71
C LYS A 20 -6.57 17.89 -4.02
N ILE A 21 -6.09 17.35 -5.14
CA ILE A 21 -6.47 15.99 -5.56
C ILE A 21 -5.86 14.95 -4.64
N CYS A 22 -6.63 13.93 -4.26
CA CYS A 22 -6.21 12.92 -3.29
C CYS A 22 -5.02 12.09 -3.79
N ALA A 23 -3.88 12.10 -3.09
CA ALA A 23 -2.74 11.26 -3.47
C ALA A 23 -3.07 9.76 -3.40
N PHE A 24 -3.95 9.36 -2.47
CA PHE A 24 -4.41 7.98 -2.29
C PHE A 24 -5.18 7.44 -3.52
N LEU A 25 -5.63 8.34 -4.41
CA LEU A 25 -6.22 7.98 -5.69
C LEU A 25 -5.21 7.21 -6.56
N TRP A 26 -3.94 7.62 -6.62
CA TRP A 26 -2.97 6.87 -7.40
C TRP A 26 -2.43 5.67 -6.63
N THR A 27 -2.14 5.82 -5.34
CA THR A 27 -1.59 4.72 -4.53
C THR A 27 -2.53 3.52 -4.48
N TYR A 28 -3.84 3.72 -4.35
CA TYR A 28 -4.79 2.60 -4.15
C TYR A 28 -6.12 2.72 -4.91
N TYR A 29 -6.90 3.80 -4.72
CA TYR A 29 -8.31 3.82 -5.14
C TYR A 29 -8.54 3.88 -6.66
N GLY A 30 -7.63 4.52 -7.37
CA GLY A 30 -7.73 4.78 -8.79
C GLY A 30 -7.70 3.50 -9.59
N TYR A 31 -8.53 3.45 -10.63
CA TYR A 31 -8.52 2.32 -11.53
C TYR A 31 -7.22 2.33 -12.37
N PRO A 32 -6.51 1.20 -12.55
CA PRO A 32 -5.18 1.17 -13.16
C PRO A 32 -5.05 1.88 -14.51
N THR A 33 -6.07 1.77 -15.37
CA THR A 33 -6.05 2.39 -16.71
C THR A 33 -6.49 3.86 -16.72
N SER A 34 -6.95 4.41 -15.59
CA SER A 34 -7.37 5.80 -15.49
C SER A 34 -6.18 6.75 -15.45
N THR A 35 -6.40 7.97 -15.95
CA THR A 35 -5.44 9.07 -15.87
C THR A 35 -6.10 10.23 -15.15
N TYR A 36 -5.47 10.71 -14.09
CA TYR A 36 -5.92 11.85 -13.30
C TYR A 36 -4.84 12.92 -13.38
N GLU A 37 -5.20 14.15 -13.74
CA GLU A 37 -4.25 15.27 -13.85
C GLU A 37 -3.00 14.95 -14.69
N GLY A 38 -3.18 14.19 -15.77
CA GLY A 38 -2.09 13.76 -16.67
C GLY A 38 -1.22 12.61 -16.16
N MET A 39 -1.44 12.11 -14.93
CA MET A 39 -0.76 10.96 -14.37
C MET A 39 -1.64 9.70 -14.42
N ASN A 40 -1.20 8.68 -15.17
CA ASN A 40 -1.84 7.37 -15.19
C ASN A 40 -1.55 6.60 -13.90
N VAL A 41 -2.57 5.91 -13.37
CA VAL A 41 -2.46 5.16 -12.12
C VAL A 41 -1.41 4.06 -12.19
N GLU A 42 -1.48 3.16 -13.17
CA GLU A 42 -0.52 2.05 -13.27
C GLU A 42 0.91 2.57 -13.46
N VAL A 43 1.11 3.57 -14.32
CA VAL A 43 2.42 4.21 -14.53
C VAL A 43 2.96 4.84 -13.25
N MET A 44 2.13 5.54 -12.48
CA MET A 44 2.51 6.08 -11.17
C MET A 44 3.01 4.94 -10.28
N ARG A 45 2.27 3.84 -10.20
CA ARG A 45 2.60 2.73 -9.30
C ARG A 45 3.93 2.07 -9.63
N TYR A 46 4.24 1.88 -10.91
CA TYR A 46 5.57 1.42 -11.36
C TYR A 46 6.67 2.40 -10.95
N ARG A 47 6.48 3.70 -11.19
CA ARG A 47 7.44 4.74 -10.78
C ARG A 47 7.67 4.73 -9.28
N ASN A 48 6.60 4.61 -8.51
CA ASN A 48 6.69 4.56 -7.05
C ASN A 48 7.48 3.35 -6.55
N GLY A 49 7.30 2.19 -7.20
CA GLY A 49 8.13 1.01 -6.99
C GLY A 49 9.61 1.28 -7.20
N ALA A 50 9.97 1.90 -8.32
CA ALA A 50 11.35 2.24 -8.63
C ALA A 50 11.94 3.25 -7.63
N VAL A 51 11.20 4.29 -7.27
CA VAL A 51 11.61 5.25 -6.24
C VAL A 51 11.92 4.54 -4.91
N MET A 52 11.05 3.64 -4.45
CA MET A 52 11.29 2.87 -3.22
C MET A 52 12.60 2.08 -3.28
N ALA A 53 12.84 1.36 -4.38
CA ALA A 53 14.05 0.56 -4.55
C ALA A 53 15.32 1.41 -4.62
N ARG A 54 15.29 2.50 -5.38
CA ARG A 54 16.39 3.47 -5.48
C ARG A 54 16.75 4.01 -4.10
N ASP A 55 15.78 4.54 -3.38
CA ASP A 55 15.99 5.17 -2.07
C ASP A 55 16.45 4.13 -1.03
N GLU A 56 15.95 2.90 -1.10
CA GLU A 56 16.44 1.79 -0.26
C GLU A 56 17.88 1.42 -0.55
N ALA A 57 18.24 1.31 -1.83
CA ALA A 57 19.61 1.01 -2.26
C ALA A 57 20.60 2.06 -1.73
N GLU A 58 20.24 3.35 -1.77
CA GLU A 58 21.08 4.45 -1.29
C GLU A 58 21.22 4.47 0.24
N GLN A 59 20.16 4.14 0.98
CA GLN A 59 20.13 4.28 2.43
C GLN A 59 20.71 3.07 3.17
N VAL A 60 20.36 1.85 2.72
CA VAL A 60 20.67 0.60 3.44
C VAL A 60 21.12 -0.55 2.54
N GLY A 61 21.04 -0.37 1.21
CA GLY A 61 21.28 -1.44 0.23
C GLY A 61 20.04 -2.30 -0.01
N ILE A 62 19.98 -2.93 -1.18
CA ILE A 62 18.93 -3.91 -1.51
C ILE A 62 19.24 -5.23 -0.79
N PRO A 63 18.28 -5.85 -0.08
CA PRO A 63 18.48 -7.17 0.51
C PRO A 63 18.77 -8.23 -0.56
N GLU A 64 19.48 -9.29 -0.21
CA GLU A 64 19.57 -10.47 -1.08
C GLU A 64 18.21 -11.17 -1.11
N LEU A 65 17.60 -11.27 -2.27
CA LEU A 65 16.21 -11.72 -2.43
C LEU A 65 16.12 -12.71 -3.59
N ASP A 66 15.34 -13.77 -3.42
CA ASP A 66 14.98 -14.64 -4.53
C ASP A 66 13.94 -13.96 -5.44
N TYR A 67 12.91 -13.36 -4.83
CA TYR A 67 11.83 -12.70 -5.55
C TYR A 67 11.33 -11.43 -4.87
N VAL A 68 10.97 -10.44 -5.69
CA VAL A 68 10.07 -9.35 -5.33
C VAL A 68 8.68 -9.69 -5.84
N ALA A 69 7.66 -9.51 -5.02
CA ALA A 69 6.27 -9.83 -5.33
C ALA A 69 5.33 -8.73 -4.84
N GLY A 70 4.16 -8.58 -5.46
CA GLY A 70 3.12 -7.69 -4.96
C GLY A 70 2.07 -8.46 -4.17
N ILE A 71 1.50 -7.84 -3.15
CA ILE A 71 0.23 -8.28 -2.58
C ILE A 71 -0.86 -7.95 -3.62
N PRO A 72 -1.54 -8.95 -4.20
CA PRO A 72 -2.37 -8.71 -5.35
C PRO A 72 -3.73 -8.10 -4.96
N ASP A 73 -4.28 -7.18 -5.76
CA ASP A 73 -3.77 -6.74 -7.07
C ASP A 73 -2.97 -5.43 -6.99
N SER A 74 -3.34 -4.53 -6.08
CA SER A 74 -2.86 -3.14 -6.02
C SER A 74 -1.37 -3.00 -5.74
N GLY A 75 -0.77 -3.89 -4.93
CA GLY A 75 0.68 -3.91 -4.68
C GLY A 75 1.51 -4.42 -5.87
N THR A 76 0.89 -5.09 -6.85
CA THR A 76 1.58 -5.71 -8.00
C THR A 76 2.39 -4.72 -8.84
N PRO A 77 1.82 -3.62 -9.37
CA PRO A 77 2.61 -2.66 -10.16
C PRO A 77 3.74 -1.99 -9.37
N HIS A 78 3.54 -1.75 -8.07
CA HIS A 78 4.60 -1.24 -7.20
C HIS A 78 5.75 -2.24 -7.07
N ALA A 79 5.43 -3.53 -6.89
CA ALA A 79 6.43 -4.59 -6.85
C ALA A 79 7.17 -4.76 -8.18
N ILE A 80 6.49 -4.61 -9.32
CA ILE A 80 7.15 -4.69 -10.64
C ILE A 80 8.13 -3.52 -10.80
N GLY A 81 7.73 -2.31 -10.41
CA GLY A 81 8.63 -1.15 -10.39
C GLY A 81 9.85 -1.37 -9.50
N TYR A 82 9.63 -1.85 -8.28
CA TYR A 82 10.70 -2.15 -7.32
C TYR A 82 11.66 -3.21 -7.88
N SER A 83 11.13 -4.34 -8.35
CA SER A 83 11.88 -5.44 -8.97
C SER A 83 12.75 -4.98 -10.14
N THR A 84 12.20 -4.11 -10.99
CA THR A 84 12.90 -3.60 -12.17
C THR A 84 14.10 -2.75 -11.77
N GLU A 85 13.91 -1.84 -10.82
CA GLU A 85 14.97 -0.95 -10.34
C GLU A 85 16.02 -1.70 -9.50
N SER A 86 15.57 -2.59 -8.60
CA SER A 86 16.45 -3.38 -7.73
C SER A 86 17.18 -4.50 -8.47
N LYS A 87 16.76 -4.82 -9.70
CA LYS A 87 17.24 -5.94 -10.52
C LYS A 87 17.04 -7.31 -9.87
N THR A 88 16.08 -7.40 -8.95
CA THR A 88 15.63 -8.65 -8.34
C THR A 88 14.51 -9.24 -9.19
N ALA A 89 14.46 -10.57 -9.36
CA ALA A 89 13.43 -11.20 -10.16
C ALA A 89 12.01 -10.94 -9.60
N PHE A 90 11.05 -10.64 -10.47
CA PHE A 90 9.65 -10.56 -10.07
C PHE A 90 9.03 -11.96 -9.98
N GLY A 91 8.41 -12.27 -8.84
CA GLY A 91 7.69 -13.51 -8.60
C GLY A 91 6.19 -13.28 -8.37
N ARG A 92 5.39 -14.34 -8.54
CA ARG A 92 3.96 -14.34 -8.20
C ARG A 92 3.61 -15.45 -7.20
N PRO A 93 4.07 -15.36 -5.95
CA PRO A 93 3.85 -16.38 -4.93
C PRO A 93 2.38 -16.45 -4.50
N PHE A 94 1.64 -15.35 -4.69
CA PHE A 94 0.19 -15.29 -4.52
C PHE A 94 -0.51 -14.98 -5.82
N ILE A 95 -1.65 -15.65 -6.00
CA ILE A 95 -2.61 -15.39 -7.04
C ILE A 95 -3.90 -14.98 -6.34
N LYS A 96 -4.37 -13.76 -6.61
CA LYS A 96 -5.71 -13.37 -6.18
C LYS A 96 -6.72 -14.32 -6.79
N TYR A 97 -7.53 -14.93 -5.94
CA TYR A 97 -8.61 -15.77 -6.42
C TYR A 97 -9.66 -14.87 -7.07
N THR A 98 -9.58 -14.78 -8.40
CA THR A 98 -10.59 -14.10 -9.21
C THR A 98 -11.51 -15.18 -9.74
N PRO A 99 -12.78 -15.27 -9.27
CA PRO A 99 -13.73 -16.20 -9.83
C PRO A 99 -14.06 -15.74 -11.26
N THR A 100 -13.29 -16.20 -12.24
CA THR A 100 -13.54 -15.98 -13.67
C THR A 100 -14.77 -16.75 -14.17
N TRP A 101 -15.35 -17.64 -13.34
CA TRP A 101 -16.51 -18.46 -13.66
C TRP A 101 -17.73 -18.06 -12.80
N GLN A 102 -18.22 -16.85 -13.03
CA GLN A 102 -19.23 -16.18 -12.20
C GLN A 102 -20.68 -16.66 -12.42
N ARG A 103 -21.06 -17.93 -12.14
CA ARG A 103 -22.44 -18.35 -11.72
C ARG A 103 -22.78 -19.81 -12.00
N SER A 104 -22.16 -20.47 -13.00
CA SER A 104 -22.63 -21.78 -13.47
C SER A 104 -21.97 -23.01 -12.83
N PHE A 105 -20.88 -22.85 -12.09
CA PHE A 105 -20.11 -23.96 -11.49
C PHE A 105 -19.89 -23.79 -9.98
N MET A 106 -20.70 -22.96 -9.31
CA MET A 106 -20.62 -22.89 -7.85
C MET A 106 -20.97 -24.26 -7.27
N PRO A 107 -20.06 -24.88 -6.48
CA PRO A 107 -20.32 -26.20 -5.92
C PRO A 107 -21.64 -26.18 -5.14
N GLU A 108 -22.47 -27.21 -5.32
CA GLU A 108 -23.78 -27.31 -4.66
C GLU A 108 -23.65 -27.38 -3.13
N ASN A 109 -22.52 -27.90 -2.65
CA ASN A 109 -22.22 -28.03 -1.24
C ASN A 109 -21.87 -26.67 -0.59
N GLN A 110 -22.66 -26.31 0.42
CA GLN A 110 -22.52 -25.05 1.17
C GLN A 110 -21.17 -24.92 1.90
N ASP A 111 -20.58 -26.01 2.39
CA ASP A 111 -19.26 -25.98 3.05
C ASP A 111 -18.15 -25.65 2.07
N VAL A 112 -18.25 -26.14 0.82
CA VAL A 112 -17.31 -25.79 -0.24
C VAL A 112 -17.47 -24.33 -0.62
N ARG A 113 -18.71 -23.81 -0.70
CA ARG A 113 -18.95 -22.37 -0.91
C ARG A 113 -18.36 -21.53 0.21
N ASN A 114 -18.52 -21.95 1.46
CA ASN A 114 -17.95 -21.27 2.63
C ASN A 114 -16.41 -21.28 2.60
N LYS A 115 -15.78 -22.35 2.09
CA LYS A 115 -14.33 -22.41 1.86
C LYS A 115 -13.90 -21.48 0.73
N VAL A 116 -14.59 -21.52 -0.42
CA VAL A 116 -14.29 -20.66 -1.58
C VAL A 116 -14.46 -19.17 -1.24
N ALA A 117 -15.47 -18.81 -0.45
CA ALA A 117 -15.66 -17.45 0.05
C ALA A 117 -14.51 -16.95 0.93
N LYS A 118 -13.72 -17.87 1.50
CA LYS A 118 -12.51 -17.56 2.28
C LYS A 118 -11.23 -17.55 1.44
N LEU A 119 -11.27 -18.04 0.20
CA LEU A 119 -10.14 -17.98 -0.72
C LEU A 119 -10.03 -16.57 -1.30
N LYS A 120 -9.20 -15.74 -0.68
CA LYS A 120 -8.84 -14.41 -1.22
C LYS A 120 -7.55 -14.47 -2.04
N GLN A 121 -6.57 -15.23 -1.55
CA GLN A 121 -5.25 -15.39 -2.14
C GLN A 121 -4.90 -16.88 -2.12
N ILE A 122 -4.42 -17.39 -3.25
CA ILE A 122 -3.97 -18.76 -3.42
C ILE A 122 -2.46 -18.72 -3.58
N SER A 123 -1.77 -19.56 -2.83
CA SER A 123 -0.31 -19.61 -2.87
C SER A 123 0.22 -20.56 -3.95
N VAL A 124 1.46 -20.27 -4.36
CA VAL A 124 2.27 -21.13 -5.23
C VAL A 124 3.47 -21.61 -4.40
N PRO A 125 3.41 -22.79 -3.76
CA PRO A 125 4.43 -23.25 -2.82
C PRO A 125 5.85 -23.28 -3.39
N GLU A 126 6.01 -23.58 -4.68
CA GLU A 126 7.30 -23.63 -5.38
C GLU A 126 7.97 -22.25 -5.49
N LEU A 127 7.19 -21.17 -5.38
CA LEU A 127 7.68 -19.78 -5.36
C LEU A 127 7.85 -19.25 -3.93
N ILE A 128 7.56 -20.06 -2.90
CA ILE A 128 7.62 -19.66 -1.49
C ILE A 128 8.65 -20.46 -0.70
N LYS A 129 8.65 -21.78 -0.87
CA LYS A 129 9.43 -22.69 -0.03
C LYS A 129 10.93 -22.44 -0.17
N ASP A 130 11.60 -22.28 0.96
CA ASP A 130 13.03 -22.03 1.10
C ASP A 130 13.50 -20.71 0.42
N LYS A 131 12.58 -19.77 0.17
CA LYS A 131 12.84 -18.50 -0.53
C LYS A 131 12.86 -17.29 0.41
N GLU A 132 13.73 -16.34 0.11
CA GLU A 132 13.71 -14.98 0.69
C GLU A 132 12.91 -14.06 -0.23
N LEU A 133 11.79 -13.55 0.30
CA LEU A 133 10.77 -12.86 -0.48
C LEU A 133 10.59 -11.44 0.01
N LEU A 134 10.53 -10.48 -0.92
CA LEU A 134 10.06 -9.13 -0.63
C LEU A 134 8.66 -8.94 -1.20
N PHE A 135 7.71 -8.57 -0.35
CA PHE A 135 6.37 -8.21 -0.76
C PHE A 135 6.18 -6.70 -0.72
N VAL A 136 5.53 -6.15 -1.75
CA VAL A 136 5.05 -4.77 -1.77
C VAL A 136 3.53 -4.78 -1.66
N ASP A 137 3.01 -4.11 -0.63
CA ASP A 137 1.59 -3.82 -0.47
C ASP A 137 1.32 -2.33 -0.76
N ASP A 138 0.11 -1.98 -1.16
CA ASP A 138 -0.21 -0.57 -1.45
C ASP A 138 -0.20 0.30 -0.19
N SER A 139 -0.66 -0.25 0.93
CA SER A 139 -0.77 0.45 2.20
C SER A 139 -0.95 -0.53 3.36
N ILE A 140 -0.53 -0.12 4.56
CA ILE A 140 -0.76 -0.88 5.79
C ILE A 140 -1.64 -0.04 6.72
N VAL A 141 -2.95 -0.32 6.73
CA VAL A 141 -3.92 0.40 7.56
C VAL A 141 -4.02 -0.21 8.96
N ARG A 142 -4.59 -1.42 9.08
CA ARG A 142 -4.80 -2.10 10.37
C ARG A 142 -3.81 -3.22 10.66
N GLY A 143 -3.19 -3.78 9.63
CA GLY A 143 -2.22 -4.89 9.70
C GLY A 143 -2.79 -6.30 9.89
N THR A 144 -4.08 -6.47 10.22
CA THR A 144 -4.65 -7.80 10.53
C THR A 144 -4.54 -8.80 9.38
N GLN A 145 -4.92 -8.39 8.17
CA GLN A 145 -4.82 -9.23 6.98
C GLN A 145 -3.36 -9.54 6.61
N LEU A 146 -2.47 -8.58 6.85
CA LEU A 146 -1.06 -8.73 6.52
C LEU A 146 -0.37 -9.73 7.44
N ARG A 147 -0.70 -9.71 8.74
CA ARG A 147 -0.25 -10.71 9.71
C ARG A 147 -0.67 -12.13 9.31
N GLU A 148 -1.94 -12.34 8.97
CA GLU A 148 -2.44 -13.64 8.48
C GLU A 148 -1.68 -14.10 7.23
N THR A 149 -1.37 -13.18 6.32
CA THR A 149 -0.63 -13.46 5.09
C THR A 149 0.80 -13.93 5.39
N VAL A 150 1.47 -13.30 6.37
CA VAL A 150 2.84 -13.65 6.74
C VAL A 150 2.93 -14.94 7.55
N GLU A 151 2.02 -15.15 8.51
CA GLU A 151 1.90 -16.43 9.21
C GLU A 151 1.70 -17.58 8.20
N PHE A 152 0.90 -17.34 7.16
CA PHE A 152 0.70 -18.28 6.06
C PHE A 152 1.97 -18.52 5.22
N LEU A 153 2.75 -17.48 4.92
CA LEU A 153 4.00 -17.59 4.15
C LEU A 153 5.04 -18.45 4.88
N TYR A 154 5.29 -18.18 6.16
CA TYR A 154 6.20 -19.02 6.95
C TYR A 154 5.64 -20.43 7.15
N GLY A 155 4.32 -20.58 7.33
CA GLY A 155 3.67 -21.90 7.34
C GLY A 155 3.81 -22.68 6.03
N SER A 156 4.05 -21.97 4.91
CA SER A 156 4.35 -22.55 3.59
C SER A 156 5.84 -22.77 3.33
N GLY A 157 6.70 -22.45 4.31
CA GLY A 157 8.15 -22.68 4.26
C GLY A 157 8.98 -21.52 3.71
N ALA A 158 8.48 -20.29 3.70
CA ALA A 158 9.31 -19.12 3.39
C ALA A 158 10.54 -19.05 4.32
N LYS A 159 11.71 -18.72 3.77
CA LYS A 159 12.94 -18.54 4.54
C LYS A 159 12.97 -17.18 5.23
N ALA A 160 12.63 -16.13 4.49
CA ALA A 160 12.51 -14.77 4.99
C ALA A 160 11.41 -14.01 4.25
N VAL A 161 10.73 -13.10 4.95
CA VAL A 161 9.65 -12.26 4.42
C VAL A 161 9.91 -10.80 4.76
N HIS A 162 10.24 -10.01 3.73
CA HIS A 162 10.45 -8.56 3.81
C HIS A 162 9.20 -7.85 3.28
N MET A 163 8.74 -6.80 3.97
CA MET A 163 7.54 -6.06 3.61
C MET A 163 7.85 -4.61 3.26
N ARG A 164 7.25 -4.10 2.19
CA ARG A 164 7.34 -2.70 1.78
C ARG A 164 5.93 -2.14 1.56
N SER A 165 5.63 -1.01 2.19
CA SER A 165 4.38 -0.27 1.96
C SER A 165 4.60 0.80 0.90
N ALA A 166 3.77 0.83 -0.14
CA ALA A 166 3.87 1.78 -1.24
C ALA A 166 3.42 3.20 -0.89
N CYS A 167 2.92 3.44 0.32
CA CYS A 167 2.70 4.77 0.88
C CYS A 167 3.41 4.92 2.24
N PRO A 168 3.54 6.15 2.75
CA PRO A 168 3.97 6.41 4.12
C PRO A 168 2.99 5.82 5.15
N PRO A 169 3.40 5.72 6.44
CA PRO A 169 2.49 5.29 7.50
C PRO A 169 1.26 6.20 7.56
N ILE A 170 0.06 5.61 7.60
CA ILE A 170 -1.19 6.38 7.70
C ILE A 170 -1.35 6.79 9.15
N MET A 171 -1.24 8.09 9.40
CA MET A 171 -1.25 8.71 10.73
C MET A 171 -2.59 9.37 11.07
N PHE A 172 -3.39 9.70 10.05
CA PHE A 172 -4.64 10.44 10.21
C PHE A 172 -5.76 9.80 9.39
N ASN A 173 -6.97 9.75 9.94
CA ASN A 173 -8.15 9.39 9.17
C ASN A 173 -8.42 10.45 8.09
N CYS A 174 -8.82 9.99 6.90
CA CYS A 174 -9.19 10.91 5.83
C CYS A 174 -10.44 11.71 6.23
N LYS A 175 -10.42 13.02 5.95
CA LYS A 175 -11.57 13.91 6.13
C LYS A 175 -12.70 13.68 5.11
N TYR A 176 -12.34 13.13 3.95
CA TYR A 176 -13.24 12.99 2.79
C TYR A 176 -13.75 11.56 2.59
N LEU A 177 -12.97 10.56 3.00
CA LEU A 177 -13.26 9.13 2.83
C LEU A 177 -13.19 8.42 4.18
N ASN A 178 -13.96 7.35 4.35
CA ASN A 178 -13.85 6.50 5.54
C ASN A 178 -13.05 5.24 5.16
N PHE A 179 -11.83 5.08 5.69
CA PHE A 179 -11.04 3.85 5.55
C PHE A 179 -11.51 2.73 6.48
N SER A 180 -12.23 3.11 7.55
CA SER A 180 -12.70 2.23 8.61
C SER A 180 -14.19 2.51 8.88
N SER A 181 -14.91 1.46 9.27
CA SER A 181 -16.28 1.58 9.80
C SER A 181 -16.34 2.35 11.13
N ASN A 182 -15.21 2.49 11.81
CA ASN A 182 -15.04 3.23 13.04
C ASN A 182 -14.08 4.41 12.79
N LYS A 183 -14.37 5.58 13.36
CA LYS A 183 -13.60 6.82 13.11
C LYS A 183 -12.43 7.00 14.09
N SER A 184 -12.00 5.92 14.74
CA SER A 184 -10.93 5.99 15.72
C SER A 184 -9.57 5.95 15.02
N GLU A 185 -8.70 6.91 15.30
CA GLU A 185 -7.29 6.86 14.87
C GLU A 185 -6.59 5.60 15.39
N MET A 186 -7.08 5.00 16.48
CA MET A 186 -6.54 3.74 17.03
C MET A 186 -6.86 2.51 16.18
N ASP A 187 -7.62 2.65 15.10
CA ASP A 187 -7.72 1.59 14.09
C ASP A 187 -6.44 1.49 13.24
N LEU A 188 -5.71 2.61 13.10
CA LEU A 188 -4.48 2.70 12.33
C LEU A 188 -3.33 2.06 13.11
N ILE A 189 -2.63 1.11 12.48
CA ILE A 189 -1.54 0.38 13.14
C ILE A 189 -0.42 1.30 13.62
N ALA A 190 -0.07 2.31 12.82
CA ALA A 190 0.98 3.26 13.18
C ALA A 190 0.63 4.01 14.46
N ARG A 191 -0.60 4.51 14.56
CA ARG A 191 -1.13 5.21 15.75
C ARG A 191 -1.18 4.32 16.99
N ARG A 192 -1.56 3.04 16.83
CA ARG A 192 -1.53 2.08 17.94
C ARG A 192 -0.12 1.84 18.46
N VAL A 193 0.85 1.69 17.56
CA VAL A 193 2.24 1.45 17.97
C VAL A 193 2.85 2.71 18.59
N VAL A 194 2.54 3.91 18.08
CA VAL A 194 2.91 5.17 18.76
C VAL A 194 2.37 5.21 20.19
N GLN A 195 1.10 4.84 20.39
CA GLN A 195 0.51 4.76 21.74
C GLN A 195 1.21 3.74 22.63
N GLN A 196 1.62 2.60 22.07
CA GLN A 196 2.35 1.56 22.80
C GLN A 196 3.74 2.03 23.22
N LEU A 197 4.43 2.78 22.37
CA LEU A 197 5.80 3.22 22.59
C LEU A 197 5.91 4.40 23.58
N GLU A 198 5.05 5.41 23.41
CA GLU A 198 5.15 6.68 24.15
C GLU A 198 3.82 7.17 24.74
N GLY A 199 2.74 6.39 24.66
CA GLY A 199 1.43 6.80 25.18
C GLY A 199 0.90 8.06 24.49
N ASP A 200 0.22 8.90 25.26
CA ASP A 200 -0.39 10.14 24.75
C ASP A 200 0.65 11.18 24.35
N GLU A 201 1.85 11.13 24.93
CA GLU A 201 2.96 12.01 24.55
C GLU A 201 3.40 11.74 23.11
N GLY A 202 3.53 10.46 22.72
CA GLY A 202 3.88 10.06 21.36
C GLY A 202 2.94 10.63 20.30
N GLN A 203 1.67 10.86 20.65
CA GLN A 203 0.67 11.43 19.74
C GLN A 203 0.93 12.90 19.38
N GLN A 204 1.83 13.58 20.09
CA GLN A 204 2.28 14.94 19.77
C GLN A 204 3.44 14.95 18.78
N HIS A 205 4.08 13.80 18.54
CA HIS A 205 5.33 13.68 17.76
C HIS A 205 5.15 12.84 16.48
N LEU A 206 3.95 12.88 15.90
CA LEU A 206 3.59 12.04 14.74
C LEU A 206 4.41 12.30 13.50
N GLU A 207 4.85 13.56 13.29
CA GLU A 207 5.70 13.90 12.15
C GLU A 207 7.03 13.14 12.22
N GLU A 208 7.63 13.04 13.41
CA GLU A 208 8.86 12.25 13.60
C GLU A 208 8.57 10.75 13.39
N TYR A 209 7.48 10.25 13.95
CA TYR A 209 7.07 8.85 13.76
C TYR A 209 6.76 8.48 12.30
N ALA A 210 6.30 9.42 11.48
CA ALA A 210 6.05 9.21 10.06
C ALA A 210 7.33 9.21 9.21
N ASP A 211 8.43 9.77 9.72
CA ASP A 211 9.72 9.84 9.05
C ASP A 211 10.66 8.73 9.54
N ALA A 212 10.93 7.78 8.66
CA ALA A 212 11.79 6.63 8.90
C ALA A 212 13.26 7.00 9.19
N SER A 213 13.70 8.23 8.92
CA SER A 213 15.06 8.69 9.21
C SER A 213 15.27 9.04 10.69
N THR A 214 14.20 9.36 11.41
CA THR A 214 14.25 9.74 12.83
C THR A 214 14.35 8.51 13.74
N GLU A 215 14.77 8.70 14.99
CA GLU A 215 14.80 7.61 15.97
C GLU A 215 13.40 7.08 16.27
N ARG A 216 12.39 7.96 16.36
CA ARG A 216 10.99 7.56 16.56
C ARG A 216 10.46 6.76 15.38
N GLY A 217 10.71 7.19 14.15
CA GLY A 217 10.33 6.45 12.95
C GLY A 217 10.98 5.06 12.88
N LYS A 218 12.28 4.95 13.20
CA LYS A 218 12.96 3.65 13.28
C LYS A 218 12.33 2.74 14.35
N CYS A 219 12.01 3.28 15.53
CA CYS A 219 11.32 2.53 16.58
C CYS A 219 9.94 2.05 16.12
N LEU A 220 9.15 2.89 15.47
CA LEU A 220 7.85 2.51 14.90
C LEU A 220 7.98 1.36 13.91
N LEU A 221 8.88 1.50 12.93
CA LEU A 221 9.10 0.47 11.92
C LEU A 221 9.52 -0.85 12.55
N LYS A 222 10.47 -0.80 13.50
CA LYS A 222 10.95 -1.98 14.21
C LYS A 222 9.82 -2.66 14.98
N THR A 223 9.02 -1.92 15.74
CA THR A 223 7.92 -2.51 16.53
C THR A 223 6.83 -3.10 15.63
N ILE A 224 6.44 -2.43 14.54
CA ILE A 224 5.48 -3.02 13.58
C ILE A 224 6.06 -4.28 12.94
N CYS A 225 7.35 -4.26 12.58
CA CYS A 225 8.05 -5.41 11.99
C CYS A 225 8.02 -6.62 12.93
N GLU A 226 8.36 -6.42 14.20
CA GLU A 226 8.35 -7.45 15.24
C GLU A 226 6.93 -7.98 15.51
N ASP A 227 5.95 -7.08 15.68
CA ASP A 227 4.55 -7.45 15.98
C ASP A 227 3.87 -8.24 14.85
N MET A 228 4.28 -7.99 13.60
CA MET A 228 3.76 -8.67 12.42
C MET A 228 4.61 -9.89 12.02
N GLY A 229 5.81 -10.03 12.58
CA GLY A 229 6.73 -11.13 12.31
C GLY A 229 7.44 -11.04 10.96
N PHE A 230 7.73 -9.84 10.45
CA PHE A 230 8.54 -9.69 9.22
C PHE A 230 10.04 -9.73 9.54
N ASP A 231 10.86 -10.11 8.55
CA ASP A 231 12.32 -9.94 8.62
C ASP A 231 12.74 -8.47 8.45
N SER A 232 11.98 -7.69 7.68
CA SER A 232 12.14 -6.24 7.61
C SER A 232 10.88 -5.55 7.14
N LEU A 233 10.71 -4.29 7.56
CA LEU A 233 9.62 -3.41 7.12
C LEU A 233 10.16 -2.05 6.72
N ARG A 234 9.70 -1.52 5.58
CA ARG A 234 9.87 -0.10 5.22
C ARG A 234 8.60 0.45 4.62
N TYR A 235 8.41 1.75 4.76
CA TYR A 235 7.34 2.49 4.10
C TYR A 235 7.98 3.41 3.07
N GLN A 236 7.25 3.69 2.00
CA GLN A 236 7.58 4.76 1.07
C GLN A 236 7.61 6.11 1.80
N SER A 237 8.56 6.98 1.46
CA SER A 237 8.61 8.35 1.96
C SER A 237 7.49 9.21 1.37
N LEU A 238 7.09 10.28 2.06
CA LEU A 238 6.07 11.17 1.53
C LEU A 238 6.58 11.87 0.27
N GLU A 239 7.84 12.28 0.30
CA GLU A 239 8.57 12.92 -0.78
C GLU A 239 8.66 12.00 -1.99
N GLY A 240 9.04 10.74 -1.79
CA GLY A 240 9.14 9.74 -2.86
C GLY A 240 7.78 9.39 -3.48
N MET A 241 6.72 9.32 -2.67
CA MET A 241 5.36 9.14 -3.19
C MET A 241 4.90 10.34 -4.03
N ILE A 242 5.19 11.56 -3.58
CA ILE A 242 4.87 12.79 -4.33
C ILE A 242 5.69 12.88 -5.62
N GLU A 243 6.98 12.54 -5.56
CA GLU A 243 7.86 12.43 -6.73
C GLU A 243 7.27 11.46 -7.77
N ALA A 244 6.82 10.28 -7.32
CA ALA A 244 6.21 9.28 -8.21
C ALA A 244 4.90 9.76 -8.86
N ILE A 245 4.08 10.52 -8.11
CA ILE A 245 2.87 11.16 -8.65
C ILE A 245 3.23 12.23 -9.69
N GLY A 246 4.34 12.94 -9.52
CA GLY A 246 4.87 13.88 -10.51
C GLY A 246 3.98 15.10 -10.77
N ILE A 247 3.12 15.43 -9.81
CA ILE A 247 2.28 16.64 -9.80
C ILE A 247 2.84 17.58 -8.73
N ASP A 248 2.64 18.88 -8.92
CA ASP A 248 3.01 19.90 -7.93
C ASP A 248 2.46 19.51 -6.53
N PRO A 249 3.33 19.40 -5.50
CA PRO A 249 2.91 19.02 -4.15
C PRO A 249 1.79 19.90 -3.58
N SER A 250 1.76 21.19 -3.95
CA SER A 250 0.72 22.12 -3.50
C SER A 250 -0.67 21.72 -4.01
N LYS A 251 -0.74 20.95 -5.10
CA LYS A 251 -1.98 20.50 -5.73
C LYS A 251 -2.48 19.15 -5.23
N ILE A 252 -1.73 18.48 -4.35
CA ILE A 252 -2.01 17.13 -3.87
C ILE A 252 -2.47 17.18 -2.41
N CYS A 253 -3.52 16.45 -2.08
CA CYS A 253 -3.93 16.21 -0.71
C CYS A 253 -3.17 15.02 -0.13
N THR A 254 -2.40 15.29 0.93
CA THR A 254 -1.58 14.31 1.66
C THR A 254 -2.01 14.12 3.12
N TYR A 255 -3.20 14.62 3.47
CA TYR A 255 -3.69 14.71 4.84
C TYR A 255 -3.55 13.41 5.65
N CYS A 256 -3.80 12.26 5.03
CA CYS A 256 -3.76 10.95 5.70
C CYS A 256 -2.37 10.61 6.29
N TRP A 257 -1.31 11.23 5.78
CA TRP A 257 0.07 10.97 6.19
C TRP A 257 0.64 12.10 7.05
N ASN A 258 0.34 13.36 6.74
CA ASN A 258 0.95 14.52 7.41
C ASN A 258 -0.02 15.46 8.12
N GLY A 259 -1.33 15.21 8.05
CA GLY A 259 -2.35 16.02 8.72
C GLY A 259 -2.53 17.44 8.14
N LYS A 260 -1.93 17.74 6.98
CA LYS A 260 -1.96 19.06 6.33
C LYS A 260 -2.94 19.07 5.15
N GLU A 261 -3.67 20.16 4.99
CA GLU A 261 -4.60 20.42 3.86
C GLU A 261 -3.92 21.22 2.74
#